data_AF-A0A2D5NAD1-F1
#
_entry.id   AF-A0A2D5NAD1-F1
#
_cell.length_a   1.000
_cell.length_b   1.000
_cell.length_c   1.000
_cell.angle_alpha   90.00
_cell.angle_beta   90.00
_cell.angle_gamma   90.00
#
_symmetry.space_group_name_H-M   'P 1'
#
loop_
_entity.id
_entity.type
_entity.pdbx_description
1 polymer ?
#
loop_
_entity_poly.entity_id
_entity_poly.type
_entity_poly.pdbx_seq_one_letter_code
_entity_poly.pdbx_strand_id
1 'polypeptide(L)'
;MEFNKAKNNFHLSARKSAAELDAFDLPQSLVINEAIRYALTENITFKLSLQNATNSRHVVAARPAGYRTFAPRMAMLSIKVSL
;
A
#
# COMPACT_ATOMS: atom_id res chain seq x y z
N MET A 1 18.75 -24.87 -49.86
CA MET A 1 19.33 -24.93 -48.50
C MET A 1 18.41 -24.09 -47.63
N GLU A 2 17.35 -24.70 -47.09
CA GLU A 2 16.28 -23.98 -46.39
C GLU A 2 16.59 -23.93 -44.89
N PHE A 3 16.65 -22.71 -44.34
CA PHE A 3 16.85 -22.47 -42.92
C PHE A 3 15.53 -22.68 -42.17
N ASN A 4 15.47 -23.76 -41.39
CA ASN A 4 14.32 -24.11 -40.56
C ASN A 4 14.31 -23.24 -39.30
N LYS A 5 13.50 -22.19 -39.29
CA LYS A 5 13.35 -21.27 -38.14
C LYS A 5 12.48 -21.92 -37.07
N ALA A 6 13.12 -22.48 -36.05
CA ALA A 6 12.46 -23.03 -34.87
C ALA A 6 11.49 -21.99 -34.25
N LYS A 7 10.20 -22.33 -34.25
CA LYS A 7 9.16 -21.60 -33.52
C LYS A 7 9.37 -21.81 -32.03
N ASN A 8 10.13 -20.91 -31.40
CA ASN A 8 10.11 -20.78 -29.94
C ASN A 8 8.77 -20.15 -29.54
N ASN A 9 7.82 -21.01 -29.14
CA ASN A 9 6.60 -20.60 -28.46
C ASN A 9 6.97 -20.00 -27.10
N PHE A 10 7.25 -18.69 -27.10
CA PHE A 10 7.33 -17.90 -25.88
C PHE A 10 5.90 -17.84 -25.31
N HIS A 11 5.60 -18.68 -24.32
CA HIS A 11 4.43 -18.52 -23.48
C HIS A 11 4.60 -17.22 -22.68
N LEU A 12 4.31 -16.09 -23.33
CA LEU A 12 4.02 -14.84 -22.63
C LEU A 12 2.78 -15.12 -21.79
N SER A 13 2.95 -15.35 -20.49
CA SER A 13 1.82 -15.36 -19.57
C SER A 13 1.05 -14.06 -19.82
N ALA A 14 -0.25 -14.17 -20.06
CA ALA A 14 -1.10 -13.02 -20.28
C ALA A 14 -0.91 -12.09 -19.08
N ARG A 15 -0.16 -11.00 -19.29
CA ARG A 15 -0.02 -9.96 -18.28
C ARG A 15 -1.37 -9.28 -18.21
N LYS A 16 -2.23 -9.80 -17.34
CA LYS A 16 -3.54 -9.21 -17.03
C LYS A 16 -3.29 -7.76 -16.67
N SER A 17 -3.86 -6.85 -17.45
CA SER A 17 -3.68 -5.41 -17.23
C SER A 17 -4.21 -5.06 -15.85
N ALA A 18 -3.57 -4.14 -15.13
CA ALA A 18 -4.03 -3.69 -13.82
C ALA A 18 -5.47 -3.16 -13.82
N ALA A 19 -6.02 -2.85 -15.01
CA ALA A 19 -7.40 -2.46 -15.25
C ALA A 19 -8.43 -3.62 -15.26
N GLU A 20 -7.98 -4.88 -15.28
CA GLU A 20 -8.85 -6.09 -15.26
C GLU A 20 -8.87 -6.81 -13.89
N LEU A 21 -8.22 -6.23 -12.87
CA LEU A 21 -8.32 -6.73 -11.50
C LEU A 21 -9.69 -6.34 -10.93
N ASP A 22 -10.60 -7.29 -10.94
CA ASP A 22 -11.89 -7.17 -10.25
C ASP A 22 -11.67 -7.26 -8.74
N ALA A 23 -12.63 -6.78 -7.94
CA ALA A 23 -12.54 -6.71 -6.47
C ALA A 23 -12.28 -8.08 -5.79
N PHE A 24 -12.42 -9.19 -6.52
CA PHE A 24 -12.12 -10.55 -6.09
C PHE A 24 -10.64 -10.95 -6.15
N ASP A 25 -9.79 -10.23 -6.89
CA ASP A 25 -8.38 -10.62 -7.07
C ASP A 25 -7.46 -10.13 -5.92
N LEU A 26 -7.98 -9.31 -4.99
CA LEU A 26 -7.21 -8.71 -3.90
C LEU A 26 -7.83 -9.04 -2.53
N PRO A 27 -7.10 -9.72 -1.63
CA PRO A 27 -7.63 -10.09 -0.32
C PRO A 27 -7.95 -8.83 0.50
N GLN A 28 -9.18 -8.78 1.05
CA GLN A 28 -9.59 -7.72 1.95
C GLN A 28 -8.72 -7.72 3.21
N SER A 29 -8.47 -6.52 3.75
CA SER A 29 -7.59 -6.35 4.89
C SER A 29 -8.14 -5.27 5.82
N LEU A 30 -8.06 -5.53 7.13
CA LEU A 30 -8.49 -4.58 8.16
C LEU A 30 -7.33 -3.67 8.56
N VAL A 31 -7.50 -2.36 8.37
CA VAL A 31 -6.56 -1.33 8.80
C VAL A 31 -7.20 -0.50 9.91
N ILE A 32 -6.56 -0.47 11.08
CA ILE A 32 -6.96 0.38 12.21
C ILE A 32 -5.95 1.52 12.34
N ASN A 33 -6.44 2.75 12.45
CA ASN A 33 -5.63 3.95 12.64
C ASN A 33 -6.16 4.71 13.85
N GLU A 34 -5.28 4.96 14.81
CA GLU A 34 -5.63 5.62 16.07
C GLU A 34 -4.82 6.90 16.25
N ALA A 35 -5.41 7.90 16.89
CA ALA A 35 -4.69 9.10 17.26
C ALA A 35 -5.21 9.69 18.57
N ILE A 36 -4.27 10.06 19.43
CA ILE A 36 -4.51 10.75 20.69
C ILE A 36 -3.97 12.15 20.57
N ARG A 37 -4.76 13.14 21.01
CA ARG A 37 -4.35 14.54 21.10
C ARG A 37 -4.43 14.98 22.55
N TYR A 38 -3.40 15.67 23.02
CA TYR A 38 -3.34 16.23 24.36
C TYR A 38 -2.92 17.70 24.28
N ALA A 39 -3.78 18.60 24.74
CA ALA A 39 -3.45 20.00 24.91
C ALA A 39 -2.77 20.17 26.27
N LEU A 40 -1.46 20.40 26.28
CA LEU A 40 -0.72 20.64 27.52
C LEU A 40 -0.99 22.07 28.02
N THR A 41 -1.03 23.04 27.10
CA THR A 41 -1.38 24.43 27.37
C THR A 41 -2.22 24.96 26.18
N GLU A 42 -2.71 26.20 26.28
CA GLU A 42 -3.40 26.87 25.16
C GLU A 42 -2.52 26.95 23.90
N ASN A 43 -1.20 27.01 24.08
CA ASN A 43 -0.22 27.16 23.02
C ASN A 43 0.42 25.85 22.57
N ILE A 44 0.38 24.79 23.40
CA ILE A 44 1.12 23.54 23.15
C ILE A 44 0.16 22.36 23.06
N THR A 45 0.17 21.68 21.92
CA THR A 45 -0.60 20.46 21.68
C THR A 45 0.31 19.32 21.23
N PHE A 46 0.22 18.18 21.92
CA PHE A 46 0.81 16.92 21.51
C PHE A 46 -0.19 16.09 20.72
N LYS A 47 0.28 15.42 19.68
CA LYS A 47 -0.49 14.42 18.93
C LYS A 47 0.36 13.17 18.79
N LEU A 48 -0.13 12.06 19.31
CA LEU A 48 0.40 10.72 19.05
C LEU A 48 -0.54 10.04 18.07
N SER A 49 -0.01 9.47 16.99
CA SER A 49 -0.80 8.72 16.01
C SER A 49 -0.14 7.40 15.66
N LEU A 50 -0.96 6.38 15.53
CA LEU A 50 -0.58 5.03 15.13
C LEU A 50 -1.36 4.68 13.86
N GLN A 51 -0.65 4.50 12.77
CA GLN A 51 -1.21 4.05 11.50
C GLN A 51 -0.95 2.55 11.33
N ASN A 52 -1.92 1.85 10.76
CA ASN A 52 -1.89 0.40 10.55
C ASN A 52 -1.56 -0.35 11.85
N ALA A 53 -2.36 -0.11 12.90
CA ALA A 53 -2.21 -0.76 14.20
C ALA A 53 -2.31 -2.29 14.10
N THR A 54 -3.07 -2.82 13.13
CA THR A 54 -3.15 -4.26 12.83
C THR A 54 -1.89 -4.82 12.15
N ASN A 55 -0.98 -3.96 11.68
CA ASN A 55 0.20 -4.30 10.88
C ASN A 55 -0.15 -5.17 9.67
N SER A 56 -1.30 -4.91 9.06
CA SER A 56 -1.78 -5.65 7.91
C SER A 56 -0.93 -5.35 6.68
N ARG A 57 -0.63 -6.39 5.89
CA ARG A 57 0.08 -6.27 4.61
C ARG A 57 -0.86 -6.73 3.51
N HIS A 58 -1.31 -5.80 2.69
CA HIS A 58 -2.17 -6.09 1.55
C HIS A 58 -1.79 -5.19 0.38
N VAL A 59 -2.22 -5.60 -0.81
CA VAL A 59 -1.98 -4.85 -2.04
C VAL A 59 -3.13 -3.86 -2.22
N VAL A 60 -2.78 -2.61 -2.48
CA VAL A 60 -3.72 -1.48 -2.62
C VAL A 60 -4.03 -1.21 -4.09
N ALA A 61 -3.06 -1.43 -4.97
CA ALA A 61 -3.21 -1.25 -6.40
C ALA A 61 -2.18 -2.10 -7.14
N ALA A 62 -2.58 -2.71 -8.25
CA ALA A 62 -1.62 -3.20 -9.23
C ALA A 62 -1.24 -2.07 -10.19
N ARG A 63 0.01 -2.07 -10.63
CA ARG A 63 0.53 -1.16 -11.65
C ARG A 63 1.26 -1.98 -12.71
N PRO A 64 1.47 -1.43 -13.91
CA PRO A 64 2.31 -2.08 -14.92
C PRO A 64 3.72 -2.46 -14.43
N ALA A 65 4.22 -1.76 -13.39
CA ALA A 65 5.51 -1.98 -12.75
C ALA A 65 5.46 -2.86 -11.48
N GLY A 66 4.34 -3.50 -11.17
CA GLY A 66 4.17 -4.37 -9.99
C GLY A 66 3.11 -3.89 -8.99
N TYR A 67 2.99 -4.59 -7.87
CA TYR A 67 1.99 -4.31 -6.83
C TYR A 67 2.45 -3.23 -5.85
N ARG A 68 1.54 -2.32 -5.48
CA ARG A 68 1.72 -1.42 -4.34
C ARG A 68 1.16 -2.05 -3.09
N THR A 69 2.01 -2.28 -2.10
CA THR A 69 1.58 -2.70 -0.76
C THR A 69 1.14 -1.49 0.06
N PHE A 70 0.20 -1.70 0.97
CA PHE A 70 -0.18 -0.72 1.97
C PHE A 70 1.01 -0.36 2.87
N ALA A 71 1.00 0.84 3.45
CA ALA A 71 2.08 1.30 4.32
C ALA A 71 2.22 0.39 5.56
N PRO A 72 3.45 0.11 6.02
CA PRO A 72 3.67 -0.66 7.24
C PRO A 72 3.11 0.08 8.47
N ARG A 73 3.09 -0.60 9.63
CA ARG A 73 2.75 0.05 10.91
C ARG A 73 3.70 1.23 11.16
N MET A 74 3.13 2.41 11.37
CA MET A 74 3.87 3.65 11.62
C MET A 74 3.34 4.33 12.87
N ALA A 75 4.24 4.73 13.77
CA ALA A 75 3.93 5.58 14.91
C ALA A 75 4.52 6.97 14.67
N MET A 76 3.73 8.02 14.92
CA MET A 76 4.15 9.40 14.74
C MET A 76 3.74 10.24 15.94
N LEU A 77 4.72 10.87 16.56
CA LEU A 77 4.54 11.89 17.59
C LEU A 77 4.75 13.27 16.95
N SER A 78 3.82 14.18 17.17
CA SER A 78 3.89 15.56 16.69
C SER A 78 3.63 16.52 17.84
N ILE A 79 4.35 17.63 17.84
CA ILE A 79 4.18 18.73 18.79
C ILE A 79 3.81 19.95 17.97
N LYS A 80 2.68 20.58 18.30
CA LYS A 80 2.26 21.85 17.73
C LYS A 80 2.44 22.93 18.80
N VAL A 81 3.14 23.99 18.43
CA VAL A 81 3.29 25.21 19.23
C VAL A 81 2.64 26.35 18.45
N SER A 82 1.76 27.12 19.10
CA SER A 82 1.15 28.33 18.55
C SER A 82 1.63 29.53 19.36
N LEU A 83 2.24 30.53 18.70
CA LEU A 83 2.57 31.82 19.31
C LEU A 83 1.36 32.75 19.35
#